data_AF-A0A7J4K5G6-F1
#
_entry.id   AF-A0A7J4K5G6-F1
#
_cell.length_a   1.000
_cell.length_b   1.000
_cell.length_c   1.000
_cell.angle_alpha   90.00
_cell.angle_beta   90.00
_cell.angle_gamma   90.00
#
_symmetry.space_group_name_H-M   'P 1'
#
loop_
_entity.id
_entity.type
_entity.pdbx_description
1 polymer ?
#
loop_
_entity_poly.entity_id
_entity_poly.type
_entity_poly.pdbx_seq_one_letter_code
_entity_poly.pdbx_strand_id
1 'polypeptide(L)'
;MKRSRVEMLHDMLEAIQAKGGQIKPTHLLYKANLSHDALKRYVQELTDGGLVEFRETKRGKVYALTDKGYDFLSQYKQFREFSESFGI
;
A
#
# COMPACT_ATOMS: atom_id res chain seq x y z
N MET A 1 -12.34 -16.13 -4.58
CA MET A 1 -11.90 -15.68 -3.24
C MET A 1 -11.90 -14.16 -3.24
N LYS A 2 -12.58 -13.49 -2.29
CA LYS A 2 -12.49 -12.02 -2.19
C LYS A 2 -11.13 -11.68 -1.58
N ARG A 3 -10.44 -10.67 -2.12
CA ARG A 3 -9.23 -10.13 -1.47
C ARG A 3 -9.60 -9.64 -0.09
N SER A 4 -8.85 -10.06 0.91
CA SER A 4 -8.97 -9.59 2.29
C SER A 4 -8.53 -8.13 2.37
N ARG A 5 -8.98 -7.44 3.43
CA ARG A 5 -8.55 -6.07 3.71
C ARG A 5 -7.03 -5.93 3.77
N VAL A 6 -6.34 -6.87 4.39
CA VAL A 6 -4.88 -6.83 4.54
C VAL A 6 -4.18 -7.01 3.18
N GLU A 7 -4.69 -7.89 2.32
CA GLU A 7 -4.19 -8.02 0.94
C GLU A 7 -4.37 -6.71 0.15
N MET A 8 -5.49 -6.01 0.31
CA MET A 8 -5.68 -4.71 -0.35
C MET A 8 -4.67 -3.65 0.12
N LEU A 9 -4.39 -3.60 1.42
CA LEU A 9 -3.38 -2.69 1.97
C LEU A 9 -1.98 -3.04 1.46
N HIS A 10 -1.64 -4.34 1.45
CA HIS A 10 -0.39 -4.84 0.90
C HIS A 10 -0.23 -4.47 -0.59
N ASP A 11 -1.23 -4.78 -1.42
CA ASP A 11 -1.24 -4.46 -2.86
C ASP A 11 -0.98 -2.97 -3.11
N MET A 12 -1.56 -2.09 -2.28
CA MET A 12 -1.35 -0.65 -2.38
C MET A 12 0.05 -0.22 -1.99
N LEU A 13 0.59 -0.75 -0.89
CA LEU A 13 1.96 -0.48 -0.45
C LEU A 13 2.99 -0.97 -1.46
N GLU A 14 2.79 -2.16 -2.02
CA GLU A 14 3.63 -2.74 -3.07
C GLU A 14 3.58 -1.90 -4.36
N ALA A 15 2.39 -1.40 -4.74
CA ALA A 15 2.25 -0.50 -5.89
C ALA A 15 3.03 0.82 -5.71
N ILE A 16 3.09 1.35 -4.49
CA ILE A 16 3.89 2.53 -4.15
C ILE A 16 5.39 2.17 -4.20
N GLN A 17 5.79 1.05 -3.59
CA GLN A 17 7.18 0.57 -3.59
C GLN A 17 7.73 0.39 -5.00
N ALA A 18 6.97 -0.26 -5.88
CA ALA A 18 7.32 -0.52 -7.28
C ALA A 18 7.50 0.78 -8.12
N LYS A 19 7.08 1.94 -7.60
CA LYS A 19 7.30 3.26 -8.21
C LYS A 19 8.44 4.04 -7.56
N GLY A 20 9.32 3.37 -6.82
CA GLY A 20 10.45 3.98 -6.15
C GLY A 20 10.04 4.61 -4.81
N GLY A 21 9.07 4.01 -4.12
CA GLY A 21 8.62 4.45 -2.80
C GLY A 21 7.66 5.64 -2.81
N GLN A 22 7.27 6.13 -3.98
CA GLN A 22 6.33 7.25 -4.10
C GLN A 22 5.48 7.15 -5.37
N ILE A 23 4.20 7.54 -5.28
CA ILE A 23 3.27 7.43 -6.41
C ILE A 23 2.27 8.60 -6.41
N LYS A 24 1.87 9.04 -7.61
CA LYS A 24 0.78 10.00 -7.76
C LYS A 24 -0.57 9.35 -7.40
N PRO A 25 -1.51 10.07 -6.77
CA PRO A 25 -2.85 9.53 -6.45
C PRO A 25 -3.56 8.92 -7.66
N THR A 26 -3.48 9.56 -8.83
CA THR A 26 -4.08 9.07 -10.07
C THR A 26 -3.46 7.74 -10.51
N HIS A 27 -2.14 7.58 -10.42
CA HIS A 27 -1.47 6.33 -10.78
C HIS A 27 -1.79 5.20 -9.79
N LEU A 28 -1.98 5.52 -8.50
CA LEU A 28 -2.37 4.53 -7.50
C LEU A 28 -3.80 4.01 -7.76
N LEU A 29 -4.73 4.88 -8.14
CA LEU A 29 -6.09 4.50 -8.53
C LEU A 29 -6.11 3.47 -9.67
N TYR A 30 -5.34 3.71 -10.73
CA TYR A 30 -5.26 2.80 -11.88
C TYR A 30 -4.59 1.46 -11.54
N LYS A 31 -3.71 1.42 -10.53
CA LYS A 31 -2.97 0.20 -10.16
C LYS A 31 -3.69 -0.69 -9.15
N ALA A 32 -4.46 -0.11 -8.23
CA ALA A 32 -5.03 -0.88 -7.12
C ALA A 32 -6.26 -1.73 -7.51
N ASN A 33 -6.77 -1.63 -8.74
CA ASN A 33 -8.02 -2.26 -9.18
C ASN A 33 -9.19 -1.94 -8.22
N LEU A 34 -9.22 -0.69 -7.75
CA LEU A 34 -10.14 -0.18 -6.73
C LEU A 34 -11.07 0.87 -7.31
N SER A 35 -12.30 0.95 -6.77
CA SER A 35 -13.13 2.13 -6.96
C SER A 35 -12.49 3.34 -6.25
N HIS A 36 -12.87 4.55 -6.67
CA HIS A 36 -12.37 5.79 -6.06
C HIS A 36 -12.61 5.82 -4.55
N ASP A 37 -13.81 5.46 -4.10
CA ASP A 37 -14.18 5.48 -2.67
C ASP A 37 -13.41 4.44 -1.85
N ALA A 38 -13.17 3.26 -2.43
CA ALA A 38 -12.36 2.23 -1.79
C ALA A 38 -10.91 2.69 -1.66
N LEU A 39 -10.33 3.27 -2.72
CA LEU A 39 -8.99 3.85 -2.68
C LEU A 39 -8.88 4.89 -1.58
N LYS A 40 -9.83 5.84 -1.52
CA LYS A 40 -9.79 6.92 -0.53
C LYS A 40 -9.80 6.38 0.91
N ARG A 41 -10.65 5.38 1.21
CA ARG A 41 -10.65 4.73 2.52
C ARG A 41 -9.33 4.04 2.85
N TYR A 42 -8.79 3.25 1.93
CA TYR A 42 -7.55 2.53 2.21
C TYR A 42 -6.34 3.45 2.30
N VAL A 43 -6.25 4.49 1.45
CA VAL A 43 -5.22 5.53 1.60
C VAL A 43 -5.33 6.21 2.97
N GLN A 44 -6.55 6.58 3.39
CA GLN A 44 -6.76 7.20 4.70
C GLN A 44 -6.26 6.26 5.80
N GLU A 45 -6.64 5.00 5.75
CA GLU A 45 -6.19 3.99 6.72
C GLU A 45 -4.66 3.82 6.74
N LEU A 46 -4.03 3.75 5.57
CA LEU A 46 -2.56 3.67 5.46
C LEU A 46 -1.88 4.93 6.02
N THR A 47 -2.51 6.09 5.85
CA THR A 47 -2.00 7.38 6.34
C THR A 47 -2.18 7.50 7.85
N ASP A 48 -3.36 7.19 8.37
CA ASP A 48 -3.66 7.16 9.81
C ASP A 48 -2.79 6.14 10.54
N GLY A 49 -2.51 5.00 9.90
CA GLY A 49 -1.58 3.98 10.36
C GLY A 49 -0.11 4.38 10.26
N GLY A 50 0.22 5.50 9.61
CA GLY A 50 1.59 5.98 9.41
C GLY A 50 2.44 5.11 8.49
N LEU A 51 1.82 4.29 7.65
CA LEU A 51 2.49 3.42 6.66
C LEU A 51 2.84 4.20 5.38
N VAL A 52 2.07 5.24 5.12
CA VAL A 52 2.22 6.11 3.96
C VAL A 52 2.01 7.54 4.44
N GLU A 53 2.65 8.49 3.79
CA GLU A 53 2.46 9.92 4.04
C GLU A 53 2.19 10.67 2.75
N PHE A 54 1.51 11.80 2.88
CA PHE A 54 1.26 12.69 1.76
C PHE A 54 2.38 13.73 1.66
N ARG A 55 3.03 13.80 0.51
CA ARG A 55 4.11 14.77 0.24
C ARG A 55 3.78 15.62 -0.97
N GLU A 56 4.13 16.89 -0.88
CA GLU A 56 4.05 17.81 -2.01
C GLU A 56 5.44 17.96 -2.64
N THR A 57 5.55 17.66 -3.92
CA THR A 57 6.80 17.73 -4.67
C THR A 57 6.70 18.81 -5.74
N LYS A 58 7.84 19.19 -6.34
CA LYS A 58 7.86 20.08 -7.53
C LYS A 58 7.02 19.55 -8.71
N ARG A 59 6.71 18.24 -8.73
CA ARG A 59 5.94 17.57 -9.79
C ARG A 59 4.49 17.26 -9.37
N GLY A 60 4.06 17.83 -8.25
CA GLY A 60 2.74 17.67 -7.66
C GLY A 60 2.71 16.76 -6.43
N LYS A 61 1.50 16.39 -6.06
CA LYS A 61 1.16 15.61 -4.86
C LYS A 61 1.45 14.12 -5.05
N VAL A 62 2.06 13.50 -4.06
CA VAL A 62 2.38 12.06 -4.04
C VAL A 62 2.07 11.43 -2.69
N TYR A 63 1.76 10.13 -2.72
CA TYR A 63 1.84 9.27 -1.56
C TYR A 63 3.24 8.65 -1.51
N ALA A 64 3.91 8.72 -0.36
CA ALA A 64 5.23 8.17 -0.14
C ALA A 64 5.21 7.13 1.00
N LEU A 65 5.92 6.02 0.82
CA LEU A 65 6.13 5.05 1.90
C LEU A 65 6.94 5.69 3.02
N THR A 66 6.53 5.41 4.25
CA THR A 66 7.33 5.68 5.44
C THR A 66 8.20 4.46 5.75
N ASP A 67 9.14 4.60 6.68
CA ASP A 67 9.93 3.47 7.18
C ASP A 67 9.02 2.36 7.74
N LYS A 68 7.97 2.76 8.47
CA LYS A 68 6.94 1.83 8.98
C LYS A 68 6.22 1.10 7.85
N GLY A 69 5.98 1.75 6.72
CA GLY A 69 5.41 1.14 5.52
C GLY A 69 6.31 0.06 4.92
N TYR A 70 7.61 0.31 4.86
CA TYR A 70 8.60 -0.68 4.43
C TYR A 70 8.69 -1.87 5.40
N ASP A 71 8.67 -1.60 6.70
CA ASP A 71 8.67 -2.66 7.73
C ASP A 71 7.43 -3.54 7.62
N PHE A 72 6.26 -2.95 7.38
CA PHE A 72 5.03 -3.70 7.16
C PHE A 72 5.14 -4.63 5.95
N LEU A 73 5.66 -4.15 4.82
CA LEU A 73 5.87 -4.97 3.62
C LEU A 73 6.78 -6.16 3.90
N SER A 74 7.88 -5.94 4.63
CA SER A 74 8.81 -7.00 5.02
C SER A 74 8.17 -8.03 5.94
N GLN A 75 7.43 -7.59 6.94
CA GLN A 75 6.74 -8.47 7.89
C GLN A 75 5.62 -9.26 7.21
N TYR A 76 4.85 -8.62 6.32
CA TYR A 76 3.78 -9.29 5.58
C TYR A 76 4.34 -10.40 4.69
N LYS A 77 5.46 -10.15 4.01
CA LYS A 77 6.15 -11.17 3.20
C LYS A 77 6.57 -12.38 4.04
N GLN A 78 7.22 -12.15 5.19
CA GLN A 78 7.61 -13.22 6.10
C GLN A 78 6.40 -14.01 6.61
N PHE A 79 5.31 -13.32 6.96
CA PHE A 79 4.07 -13.96 7.40
C PHE A 79 3.44 -14.82 6.30
N ARG A 80 3.46 -14.37 5.04
CA ARG A 80 2.94 -15.13 3.89
C ARG A 80 3.76 -16.40 3.63
N GLU A 81 5.08 -16.28 3.59
CA GLU A 81 5.99 -17.42 3.42
C GLU A 81 5.83 -18.44 4.57
N PHE A 82 5.66 -17.95 5.80
CA PHE A 82 5.35 -18.79 6.94
C PHE A 82 4.00 -19.49 6.76
N SER A 83 2.91 -18.77 6.48
CA SER A 83 1.57 -19.35 6.35
C SER A 83 1.50 -20.43 5.26
N GLU A 84 2.17 -20.18 4.12
CA GLU A 84 2.30 -21.15 3.02
C GLU A 84 3.06 -22.42 3.44
N SER A 85 4.07 -22.29 4.31
CA SER A 85 4.82 -23.43 4.86
C SER A 85 3.99 -24.32 5.80
N PHE A 86 2.93 -23.79 6.39
CA PHE A 86 2.00 -24.51 7.27
C PHE A 86 0.67 -24.87 6.59
N GLY A 87 0.48 -24.51 5.31
CA GLY A 87 -0.72 -24.82 4.53
C GLY A 87 -1.99 -24.07 4.99
N ILE A 88 -1.83 -22.88 5.59
CA ILE A 88 -2.92 -22.03 6.09
C ILE A 88 -3.02 -20.76 5.24
#